data_AF-A0AB38FIF6-F1
#
_entry.id   AF-A0AB38FIF6-F1
#
_cell.length_a   1.000
_cell.length_b   1.000
_cell.length_c   1.000
_cell.angle_alpha   90.00
_cell.angle_beta   90.00
_cell.angle_gamma   90.00
#
_symmetry.space_group_name_H-M   'P 1'
#
loop_
_entity.id
_entity.type
_entity.pdbx_description
1 polymer ?
#
loop_
_entity_poly.entity_id
_entity_poly.type
_entity_poly.pdbx_seq_one_letter_code
_entity_poly.pdbx_strand_id
1 'polypeptide(L)'
;MAETMRAQRFHADTKTIAVEDVPIPEPGPGEVLVKVEFCGICHSDLSLIDGTFPALLPEVTQGHEASGTIAKVGAGVTDWSEGDRVVPSAGRPCFVCRNCRRGDLTNCLNIQLMAFAYDGAWAEYTVAQAGGLTRIPDNVPFEQAAILADAVSTRCRRRSVRSCAPARWWSGRPSACGAWAESAPTSCSWHVWSAPSP
;
A
#
# COMPACT_ATOMS: atom_id res chain seq x y z
N MET A 1 20.70 2.26 21.68
CA MET A 1 19.22 2.30 21.64
C MET A 1 18.85 2.09 20.20
N ALA A 2 17.89 1.21 19.88
CA ALA A 2 17.42 1.08 18.51
C ALA A 2 16.79 2.41 18.08
N GLU A 3 17.02 2.84 16.84
CA GLU A 3 16.33 4.01 16.30
C GLU A 3 14.83 3.70 16.20
N THR A 4 14.01 4.68 16.55
CA THR A 4 12.54 4.57 16.54
C THR A 4 11.93 5.50 15.50
N MET A 5 10.71 5.15 15.08
CA MET A 5 9.86 5.93 14.20
C MET A 5 8.45 5.99 14.74
N ARG A 6 7.67 6.98 14.29
CA ARG A 6 6.23 7.02 14.57
C ARG A 6 5.48 6.10 13.61
N ALA A 7 4.58 5.29 14.17
CA ALA A 7 3.68 4.43 13.43
C ALA A 7 2.28 4.44 14.05
N GLN A 8 1.24 4.38 13.22
CA GLN A 8 -0.09 4.03 13.66
C GLN A 8 -0.10 2.53 13.99
N ARG A 9 -0.53 2.16 15.18
CA ARG A 9 -0.66 0.78 15.66
C ARG A 9 -2.13 0.44 15.89
N PHE A 10 -2.58 -0.67 15.32
CA PHE A 10 -3.88 -1.26 15.58
C PHE A 10 -3.73 -2.42 16.56
N HIS A 11 -4.51 -2.40 17.64
CA HIS A 11 -4.54 -3.41 18.69
C HIS A 11 -5.80 -4.27 18.54
N ALA A 12 -5.64 -5.52 18.12
CA ALA A 12 -6.75 -6.38 17.69
C ALA A 12 -7.70 -6.79 18.83
N ASP A 13 -7.17 -6.88 20.06
CA ASP A 13 -7.92 -7.25 21.26
C ASP A 13 -8.92 -6.18 21.70
N THR A 14 -8.51 -4.92 21.62
CA THR A 14 -9.29 -3.74 22.00
C THR A 14 -9.97 -3.06 20.81
N LYS A 15 -9.56 -3.41 19.59
CA LYS A 15 -9.95 -2.74 18.33
C LYS A 15 -9.66 -1.24 18.35
N THR A 16 -8.55 -0.85 18.97
CA THR A 16 -8.14 0.56 19.08
C THR A 16 -6.97 0.88 18.17
N ILE A 17 -6.83 2.16 17.84
CA ILE A 17 -5.71 2.68 17.07
C ILE A 17 -5.00 3.77 17.87
N ALA A 18 -3.68 3.74 17.88
CA ALA A 18 -2.84 4.76 18.51
C ALA A 18 -1.65 5.09 17.62
N VAL A 19 -1.04 6.27 17.81
CA VAL A 19 0.26 6.59 17.22
C VAL A 19 1.32 6.36 18.28
N GLU A 20 2.30 5.52 17.97
CA GLU A 20 3.30 5.05 18.91
C GLU A 20 4.70 5.17 18.29
N ASP A 21 5.71 5.33 19.14
CA ASP A 21 7.11 5.22 18.74
C ASP A 21 7.51 3.73 18.76
N VAL A 22 7.82 3.20 17.58
CA VAL A 22 8.23 1.80 17.38
C VAL A 22 9.63 1.72 16.77
N PRO A 23 10.37 0.62 16.96
CA PRO A 23 11.67 0.46 16.31
C PRO A 23 11.58 0.54 14.78
N ILE A 24 12.54 1.19 14.13
CA ILE A 24 12.66 1.13 12.67
C ILE A 24 13.00 -0.33 12.27
N PRO A 25 12.21 -0.97 11.39
CA PRO A 25 12.47 -2.34 11.00
C PRO A 25 13.70 -2.43 10.09
N GLU A 26 14.41 -3.55 10.19
CA GLU A 26 15.56 -3.86 9.34
C GLU A 26 15.13 -4.74 8.16
N PRO A 27 15.44 -4.37 6.89
CA PRO A 27 15.05 -5.18 5.75
C PRO A 27 15.88 -6.47 5.69
N GLY A 28 15.19 -7.61 5.57
CA GLY A 28 15.81 -8.90 5.36
C GLY A 28 16.30 -9.15 3.93
N PRO A 29 16.77 -10.36 3.62
CA PRO A 29 17.19 -10.72 2.26
C PRO A 29 16.03 -10.58 1.25
N GLY A 30 16.29 -9.89 0.13
CA GLY A 30 15.27 -9.63 -0.90
C GLY A 30 14.21 -8.59 -0.52
N GLU A 31 14.40 -7.89 0.60
CA GLU A 31 13.53 -6.82 1.07
C GLU A 31 14.23 -5.46 0.97
N VAL A 32 13.45 -4.40 1.03
CA VAL A 32 13.93 -3.02 1.15
C VAL A 32 13.21 -2.32 2.29
N LEU A 33 13.87 -1.34 2.88
CA LEU A 33 13.25 -0.37 3.76
C LEU A 33 12.84 0.83 2.91
N VAL A 34 11.57 1.20 2.95
CA VAL A 34 11.04 2.37 2.26
C VAL A 34 10.74 3.44 3.29
N LYS A 35 11.31 4.63 3.11
CA LYS A 35 10.85 5.84 3.79
C LYS A 35 9.55 6.28 3.15
N VAL A 36 8.47 6.25 3.90
CA VAL A 36 7.13 6.56 3.40
C VAL A 36 7.01 8.08 3.25
N GLU A 37 6.67 8.53 2.05
CA GLU A 37 6.37 9.94 1.78
C GLU A 37 4.85 10.18 1.84
N PHE A 38 4.07 9.27 1.26
CA PHE A 38 2.61 9.30 1.32
C PHE A 38 2.03 7.89 1.43
N CYS A 39 0.97 7.75 2.22
CA CYS A 39 0.16 6.55 2.27
C CYS A 39 -1.32 6.93 2.15
N GLY A 40 -2.04 6.24 1.25
CA GLY A 40 -3.48 6.38 1.07
C GLY A 40 -4.29 5.77 2.22
N ILE A 41 -5.60 6.01 2.18
CA ILE A 41 -6.58 5.41 3.08
C ILE A 41 -7.60 4.70 2.22
N CYS A 42 -7.76 3.40 2.44
CA CYS A 42 -8.70 2.57 1.71
C CYS A 42 -9.78 2.04 2.67
N HIS A 43 -10.92 1.64 2.10
CA HIS A 43 -12.01 1.07 2.89
C HIS A 43 -11.62 -0.24 3.59
N SER A 44 -10.66 -0.99 3.05
CA SER A 44 -10.21 -2.24 3.69
C SER A 44 -9.46 -2.01 5.00
N ASP A 45 -8.88 -0.83 5.22
CA ASP A 45 -8.28 -0.48 6.53
C ASP A 45 -9.36 -0.45 7.63
N LEU A 46 -10.56 0.06 7.30
CA LEU A 46 -11.69 0.06 8.24
C LEU A 46 -12.18 -1.35 8.58
N SER A 47 -11.97 -2.32 7.69
CA SER A 47 -12.42 -3.69 7.90
C SER A 47 -11.67 -4.43 9.03
N LEU A 48 -10.45 -3.98 9.37
CA LEU A 48 -9.75 -4.44 10.58
C LEU A 48 -10.40 -3.87 11.84
N ILE A 49 -10.76 -2.59 11.79
CA ILE A 49 -11.34 -1.86 12.92
C ILE A 49 -12.74 -2.37 13.25
N ASP A 50 -13.60 -2.55 12.25
CA ASP A 50 -14.96 -3.07 12.45
C ASP A 50 -14.98 -4.59 12.70
N GLY A 51 -13.93 -5.31 12.29
CA GLY A 51 -13.77 -6.75 12.43
C GLY A 51 -14.42 -7.58 11.32
N THR A 52 -14.81 -6.96 10.20
CA THR A 52 -15.25 -7.65 8.98
C THR A 52 -14.13 -8.53 8.42
N PHE A 53 -12.88 -8.05 8.51
CA PHE A 53 -11.69 -8.84 8.28
C PHE A 53 -11.03 -9.18 9.62
N PRO A 54 -10.78 -10.47 9.92
CA PRO A 54 -10.08 -10.83 11.14
C PRO A 54 -8.63 -10.36 11.08
N ALA A 55 -8.16 -9.73 12.16
CA ALA A 55 -6.75 -9.42 12.33
C ALA A 55 -5.94 -10.73 12.35
N LEU A 56 -4.85 -10.78 11.59
CA LEU A 56 -3.94 -11.94 11.57
C LEU A 56 -2.83 -11.83 12.62
N LEU A 57 -2.63 -10.61 13.15
CA LEU A 57 -1.65 -10.28 14.16
C LEU A 57 -2.36 -9.61 15.35
N PRO A 58 -1.83 -9.78 16.59
CA PRO A 58 -2.36 -9.09 17.76
C PRO A 58 -2.18 -7.57 17.63
N GLU A 59 -1.09 -7.14 17.01
CA GLU A 59 -0.79 -5.76 16.71
C GLU A 59 -0.27 -5.63 15.29
N VAL A 60 -0.70 -4.60 14.57
CA VAL A 60 -0.24 -4.34 13.20
C VAL A 60 -0.28 -2.85 12.89
N THR A 61 0.72 -2.36 12.16
CA THR A 61 0.65 -1.05 11.51
C THR A 61 -0.23 -1.14 10.27
N GLN A 62 -1.25 -0.29 10.13
CA GLN A 62 -2.16 -0.36 8.98
C GLN A 62 -1.62 0.42 7.75
N GLY A 63 -2.41 0.47 6.67
CA GLY A 63 -2.10 1.17 5.43
C GLY A 63 -1.32 0.33 4.42
N HIS A 64 -1.90 0.09 3.25
CA HIS A 64 -1.29 -0.66 2.14
C HIS A 64 -1.17 0.13 0.83
N GLU A 65 -1.50 1.42 0.85
CA GLU A 65 -1.44 2.31 -0.31
C GLU A 65 -0.23 3.25 -0.26
N ALA A 66 0.99 2.71 -0.28
CA ALA A 66 2.20 3.48 0.02
C ALA A 66 2.96 3.99 -1.22
N SER A 67 3.64 5.12 -1.06
CA SER A 67 4.69 5.57 -1.96
C SER A 67 5.82 6.24 -1.18
N GLY A 68 7.04 6.14 -1.68
CA GLY A 68 8.18 6.73 -0.99
C GLY A 68 9.51 6.49 -1.68
N THR A 69 10.58 6.61 -0.90
CA THR A 69 11.96 6.39 -1.37
C THR A 69 12.59 5.22 -0.64
N ILE A 70 13.43 4.45 -1.33
CA ILE A 70 14.19 3.39 -0.69
C ILE A 70 15.21 4.02 0.26
N ALA A 71 15.11 3.71 1.55
CA ALA A 71 16.03 4.15 2.59
C ALA A 71 17.18 3.17 2.81
N LYS A 72 16.94 1.87 2.58
CA LYS A 72 17.95 0.82 2.73
C LYS A 72 17.59 -0.40 1.88
N VAL A 73 18.60 -1.05 1.31
CA VAL A 73 18.43 -2.30 0.55
C VAL A 73 18.90 -3.50 1.37
N GLY A 74 18.10 -4.55 1.40
CA GLY A 74 18.43 -5.81 2.04
C GLY A 74 19.38 -6.67 1.20
N ALA A 75 19.91 -7.73 1.80
CA ALA A 75 20.87 -8.61 1.13
C ALA A 75 20.27 -9.26 -0.14
N GLY A 76 21.06 -9.29 -1.22
CA GLY A 76 20.65 -9.92 -2.49
C GLY A 76 19.70 -9.09 -3.37
N VAL A 77 19.37 -7.86 -2.96
CA VAL A 77 18.67 -6.91 -3.83
C VAL A 77 19.68 -6.22 -4.75
N THR A 78 19.51 -6.38 -6.06
CA THR A 78 20.45 -5.82 -7.07
C THR A 78 19.82 -4.80 -8.01
N ASP A 79 18.50 -4.83 -8.17
CA ASP A 79 17.78 -4.03 -9.18
C ASP A 79 17.30 -2.67 -8.63
N TRP A 80 17.65 -2.36 -7.38
CA TRP A 80 17.19 -1.23 -6.60
C TRP A 80 18.32 -0.61 -5.81
N SER A 81 18.25 0.72 -5.66
CA SER A 81 19.23 1.52 -4.91
C SER A 81 18.51 2.43 -3.92
N GLU A 82 19.23 2.83 -2.86
CA GLU A 82 18.76 3.89 -1.97
C GLU A 82 18.46 5.18 -2.76
N GLY A 83 17.37 5.86 -2.40
CA GLY A 83 16.85 7.03 -3.11
C GLY A 83 15.89 6.72 -4.27
N ASP A 84 15.80 5.47 -4.74
CA ASP A 84 14.83 5.10 -5.77
C ASP A 84 13.39 5.38 -5.31
N ARG A 85 12.60 6.00 -6.18
CA ARG A 85 11.19 6.33 -5.93
C ARG A 85 10.31 5.13 -6.25
N VAL A 86 9.54 4.64 -5.27
CA VAL A 86 8.84 3.36 -5.37
C VAL A 86 7.42 3.37 -4.81
N VAL A 87 6.57 2.55 -5.42
CA VAL A 87 5.29 2.08 -4.88
C VAL A 87 5.46 0.61 -4.48
N PRO A 88 5.39 0.27 -3.18
CA PRO A 88 5.29 -1.11 -2.73
C PRO A 88 3.98 -1.76 -3.17
N SER A 89 4.02 -3.01 -3.63
CA SER A 89 2.81 -3.80 -3.78
C SER A 89 2.21 -4.14 -2.41
N ALA A 90 0.90 -3.95 -2.27
CA ALA A 90 0.14 -4.40 -1.10
C ALA A 90 0.21 -5.93 -0.92
N GLY A 91 0.45 -6.68 -1.99
CA GLY A 91 0.51 -8.13 -1.98
C GLY A 91 1.94 -8.66 -2.05
N ARG A 92 2.34 -9.45 -1.05
CA ARG A 92 3.62 -10.13 -0.95
C ARG A 92 3.49 -11.60 -1.37
N PRO A 93 3.92 -12.00 -2.58
CA PRO A 93 3.89 -13.40 -2.99
C PRO A 93 4.93 -14.24 -2.23
N CYS A 94 4.61 -15.51 -1.96
CA CYS A 94 5.51 -16.41 -1.22
C CYS A 94 6.72 -16.93 -2.03
N PHE A 95 6.74 -16.74 -3.34
CA PHE A 95 7.73 -17.26 -4.30
C PHE A 95 7.95 -18.78 -4.37
N VAL A 96 7.37 -19.57 -3.45
CA VAL A 96 7.61 -21.03 -3.38
C VAL A 96 6.46 -21.90 -3.87
N CYS A 97 5.22 -21.38 -3.93
CA CYS A 97 4.05 -22.15 -4.34
C CYS A 97 4.04 -22.45 -5.84
N ARG A 98 3.22 -23.42 -6.29
CA ARG A 98 3.13 -23.84 -7.70
C ARG A 98 2.85 -22.68 -8.66
N ASN A 99 2.04 -21.70 -8.24
CA ASN A 99 1.69 -20.54 -9.06
C ASN A 99 2.88 -19.58 -9.17
N CYS A 100 3.59 -19.33 -8.06
CA CYS A 100 4.80 -18.52 -8.09
C CYS A 100 5.93 -19.15 -8.92
N ARG A 101 6.14 -20.46 -8.81
CA ARG A 101 7.20 -21.18 -9.55
C ARG A 101 7.03 -21.11 -11.07
N ARG A 102 5.80 -20.92 -11.57
CA ARG A 102 5.49 -20.72 -12.99
C ARG A 102 5.37 -19.24 -13.40
N GLY A 103 5.71 -18.31 -12.52
CA GLY A 103 5.65 -16.86 -12.76
C GLY A 103 4.28 -16.20 -12.52
N ASP A 104 3.27 -16.95 -12.07
CA ASP A 104 1.92 -16.44 -11.79
C ASP A 104 1.83 -15.92 -10.34
N LEU A 105 2.55 -14.82 -10.07
CA LEU A 105 2.66 -14.22 -8.73
C LEU A 105 1.33 -13.62 -8.25
N THR A 106 0.51 -13.09 -9.17
CA THR A 106 -0.78 -12.47 -8.85
C THR A 106 -1.79 -13.45 -8.28
N ASN A 107 -1.70 -14.74 -8.64
CA ASN A 107 -2.54 -15.80 -8.09
C ASN A 107 -1.76 -16.65 -7.07
N CYS A 108 -0.82 -16.05 -6.34
CA CYS A 108 -0.11 -16.75 -5.28
C CYS A 108 -1.08 -17.42 -4.31
N LEU A 109 -0.85 -18.69 -3.99
CA LEU A 109 -1.72 -19.45 -3.08
C LEU A 109 -1.56 -19.03 -1.61
N ASN A 110 -0.43 -18.40 -1.27
CA ASN A 110 -0.06 -17.98 0.07
C ASN A 110 0.36 -16.51 0.05
N ILE A 111 -0.44 -15.66 -0.60
CA ILE A 111 -0.16 -14.22 -0.63
C ILE A 111 -0.29 -13.66 0.79
N GLN A 112 0.64 -12.79 1.18
CA GLN A 112 0.56 -12.05 2.44
C GLN A 112 0.21 -10.60 2.11
N LEU A 113 -0.81 -10.05 2.76
CA LEU A 113 -1.25 -8.67 2.51
C LEU A 113 -0.58 -7.74 3.53
N MET A 114 0.05 -6.70 3.01
CA MET A 114 0.54 -5.56 3.79
C MET A 114 -0.59 -4.99 4.65
N ALA A 115 -0.29 -4.55 5.88
CA ALA A 115 -1.26 -4.06 6.88
C ALA A 115 -2.19 -5.13 7.49
N PHE A 116 -2.14 -6.38 7.04
CA PHE A 116 -2.92 -7.49 7.63
C PHE A 116 -2.03 -8.59 8.18
N ALA A 117 -1.15 -9.11 7.34
CA ALA A 117 -0.25 -10.21 7.65
C ALA A 117 1.11 -9.74 8.21
N TYR A 118 1.45 -8.48 7.99
CA TYR A 118 2.65 -7.80 8.48
C TYR A 118 2.41 -6.29 8.45
N ASP A 119 3.31 -5.54 9.09
CA ASP A 119 3.19 -4.09 9.24
C ASP A 119 3.12 -3.36 7.88
N GLY A 120 2.20 -2.41 7.81
CA GLY A 120 1.93 -1.54 6.68
C GLY A 120 2.71 -0.23 6.70
N ALA A 121 2.11 0.79 6.10
CA ALA A 121 2.77 2.03 5.72
C ALA A 121 2.15 3.29 6.33
N TRP A 122 1.21 3.19 7.28
CA TRP A 122 0.89 4.30 8.19
C TRP A 122 1.99 4.46 9.26
N ALA A 123 3.23 4.59 8.80
CA ALA A 123 4.45 4.75 9.57
C ALA A 123 5.47 5.53 8.75
N GLU A 124 6.52 6.06 9.39
CA GLU A 124 7.57 6.80 8.68
C GLU A 124 8.44 5.88 7.80
N TYR A 125 8.56 4.59 8.15
CA TYR A 125 9.21 3.57 7.34
C TYR A 125 8.39 2.28 7.27
N THR A 126 8.54 1.54 6.18
CA THR A 126 7.92 0.22 6.01
C THR A 126 8.85 -0.72 5.24
N VAL A 127 8.74 -2.03 5.51
CA VAL A 127 9.49 -3.06 4.78
C VAL A 127 8.64 -3.60 3.63
N ALA A 128 9.25 -3.68 2.45
CA ALA A 128 8.61 -4.21 1.25
C ALA A 128 9.50 -5.25 0.57
N GLN A 129 8.89 -6.20 -0.14
CA GLN A 129 9.64 -7.11 -1.02
C GLN A 129 10.13 -6.37 -2.25
N ALA A 130 11.42 -6.48 -2.55
CA ALA A 130 12.06 -5.82 -3.69
C ALA A 130 11.41 -6.21 -5.03
N GLY A 131 11.01 -7.48 -5.18
CA GLY A 131 10.33 -7.98 -6.39
C GLY A 131 8.89 -7.47 -6.57
N GLY A 132 8.31 -6.81 -5.56
CA GLY A 132 6.97 -6.24 -5.59
C GLY A 132 6.95 -4.71 -5.75
N LEU A 133 8.10 -4.07 -5.98
CA LEU A 133 8.18 -2.62 -6.11
C LEU A 133 7.92 -2.17 -7.56
N THR A 134 7.27 -1.02 -7.70
CA THR A 134 7.09 -0.34 -8.99
C THR A 134 7.81 1.01 -8.96
N ARG A 135 8.64 1.31 -9.97
CA ARG A 135 9.33 2.61 -10.11
C ARG A 135 8.31 3.72 -10.34
N ILE A 136 8.45 4.82 -9.61
CA ILE A 136 7.69 6.06 -9.82
C ILE A 136 8.48 6.95 -10.78
N PRO A 137 7.93 7.32 -11.95
CA PRO A 137 8.56 8.28 -12.84
C PRO A 137 8.75 9.65 -12.18
N ASP A 138 9.82 10.38 -12.52
CA ASP A 138 10.17 11.67 -11.91
C ASP A 138 9.05 12.71 -11.96
N ASN A 139 8.21 12.66 -12.99
CA ASN A 139 7.10 13.59 -13.19
C ASN A 139 5.80 13.20 -12.45
N VAL A 140 5.78 12.10 -11.70
CA VAL A 140 4.61 11.66 -10.92
C VAL A 140 4.83 12.01 -9.44
N PRO A 141 4.00 12.87 -8.83
CA PRO A 141 4.07 13.16 -7.39
C PRO A 141 3.77 11.93 -6.53
N PHE A 142 4.34 11.87 -5.32
CA PHE A 142 4.18 10.72 -4.43
C PHE A 142 2.72 10.52 -3.99
N GLU A 143 2.00 11.58 -3.66
CA GLU A 143 0.60 11.54 -3.26
C GLU A 143 -0.31 10.90 -4.33
N GLN A 144 0.02 11.09 -5.61
CA GLN A 144 -0.69 10.46 -6.72
C GLN A 144 -0.25 9.01 -6.94
N ALA A 145 1.03 8.71 -6.68
CA ALA A 145 1.58 7.36 -6.81
C ALA A 145 1.04 6.42 -5.73
N ALA A 146 0.80 6.90 -4.52
CA ALA A 146 0.39 6.10 -3.36
C ALA A 146 -0.89 5.29 -3.63
N ILE A 147 -1.92 5.94 -4.18
CA ILE A 147 -3.22 5.32 -4.53
C ILE A 147 -3.12 4.33 -5.71
N LEU A 148 -2.01 4.30 -6.44
CA LEU A 148 -1.79 3.34 -7.53
C LEU A 148 -1.61 1.93 -7.00
N ALA A 149 -1.14 1.77 -5.76
CA ALA A 149 -0.92 0.47 -5.13
C ALA A 149 -2.20 -0.37 -5.04
N ASP A 150 -3.38 0.25 -4.92
CA ASP A 150 -4.66 -0.44 -4.79
C ASP A 150 -5.78 0.23 -5.61
N ALA A 151 -6.32 1.38 -5.17
CA ALA A 151 -7.53 1.98 -5.76
C ALA A 151 -7.55 2.03 -7.30
N VAL A 152 -6.40 2.34 -7.92
CA VAL A 152 -6.28 2.34 -9.39
C VAL A 152 -5.96 0.95 -9.95
N SER A 153 -4.96 0.25 -9.40
CA SER A 153 -4.49 -1.03 -9.94
C SER A 153 -5.54 -2.15 -9.84
N THR A 154 -6.30 -2.20 -8.76
CA THR A 154 -7.37 -3.18 -8.52
C THR A 154 -8.44 -3.11 -9.60
N ARG A 155 -8.84 -1.90 -10.01
CA ARG A 155 -9.82 -1.69 -11.09
C ARG A 155 -9.24 -2.01 -12.47
N CYS A 156 -7.98 -1.64 -12.72
CA CYS A 156 -7.28 -1.95 -13.97
C CYS A 156 -7.14 -3.47 -14.17
N ARG A 157 -6.81 -4.22 -13.11
CA ARG A 157 -6.74 -5.69 -13.14
C ARG A 157 -8.08 -6.33 -13.51
N ARG A 158 -9.18 -5.89 -12.89
CA ARG A 158 -10.51 -6.43 -13.22
C ARG A 158 -10.87 -6.22 -14.70
N ARG A 159 -10.36 -5.16 -15.31
CA ARG A 159 -10.57 -4.83 -16.72
C ARG A 159 -9.64 -5.60 -17.67
N SER A 160 -8.39 -5.88 -17.29
CA SER A 160 -7.48 -6.66 -18.14
C SER A 160 -7.87 -8.14 -18.22
N VAL A 161 -8.46 -8.71 -17.16
CA VAL A 161 -9.00 -10.10 -17.16
C VAL A 161 -10.30 -10.21 -17.98
N ARG A 162 -11.01 -9.10 -18.20
CA ARG A 162 -12.17 -9.02 -19.11
C ARG A 162 -11.81 -8.16 -20.31
N SER A 163 -11.06 -8.74 -21.25
CA SER A 163 -10.84 -8.24 -22.62
C SER A 163 -11.07 -6.74 -22.78
N CYS A 164 -10.01 -5.94 -22.78
CA CYS A 164 -10.07 -4.55 -23.25
C CYS A 164 -10.51 -4.53 -24.72
N ALA A 165 -11.82 -4.63 -24.97
CA ALA A 165 -12.40 -4.14 -26.20
C ALA A 165 -12.26 -2.61 -26.17
N PRO A 166 -11.82 -1.96 -27.26
CA PRO A 166 -11.68 -0.52 -27.30
C PRO A 166 -13.03 0.10 -26.94
N ALA A 167 -13.03 0.89 -25.87
CA ALA A 167 -14.22 1.56 -25.38
C ALA A 167 -14.76 2.45 -26.51
N ARG A 168 -15.88 2.04 -27.12
CA ARG A 168 -16.77 2.98 -27.80
C ARG A 168 -17.29 3.93 -26.74
N TRP A 169 -16.77 5.14 -26.79
CA TRP A 169 -17.25 6.26 -26.01
C TRP A 169 -18.70 6.56 -26.41
N TRP A 170 -19.54 6.77 -25.39
CA TRP A 170 -20.89 7.34 -25.44
C TRP A 170 -22.05 6.47 -25.95
N SER A 171 -22.86 5.99 -25.01
CA SER A 171 -24.32 6.16 -25.04
C SER A 171 -24.87 6.10 -23.60
N GLY A 172 -25.51 7.19 -23.18
CA GLY A 172 -25.84 7.48 -21.80
C GLY A 172 -26.84 6.53 -21.15
N ARG A 173 -26.36 5.81 -20.12
CA ARG A 173 -27.19 5.38 -18.99
C ARG A 173 -26.39 5.58 -17.70
N PRO A 174 -26.90 6.36 -16.73
CA PRO A 174 -26.20 6.53 -15.46
C PRO A 174 -26.32 5.23 -14.65
N SER A 175 -25.19 4.59 -14.37
CA SER A 175 -25.10 3.65 -13.25
C SER A 175 -24.99 4.46 -11.96
N ALA A 176 -25.69 4.02 -10.91
CA ALA A 176 -25.94 4.69 -9.63
C ALA A 176 -24.72 5.20 -8.82
N CYS A 177 -23.49 5.01 -9.31
CA CYS A 177 -22.28 5.54 -8.67
C CYS A 177 -21.88 6.94 -9.17
N GLY A 178 -22.43 7.41 -10.31
CA GLY A 178 -22.13 8.74 -10.86
C GLY A 178 -22.84 9.90 -10.15
N ALA A 179 -23.84 9.61 -9.31
CA ALA A 179 -24.68 10.63 -8.68
C ALA A 179 -24.05 11.31 -7.45
N TRP A 180 -22.96 10.76 -6.90
CA TRP A 180 -22.30 11.32 -5.71
C TRP A 180 -21.22 12.36 -6.05
N ALA A 181 -20.76 12.42 -7.30
CA ALA A 181 -19.71 13.35 -7.72
C ALA A 181 -20.24 14.77 -8.02
N GLU A 182 -21.55 14.97 -8.13
CA GLU A 182 -22.16 16.24 -8.56
C GLU A 182 -22.78 17.05 -7.41
N SER A 183 -22.77 16.58 -6.17
CA SER A 183 -23.44 17.25 -5.04
C SER A 183 -22.57 17.54 -3.81
N ALA A 184 -21.24 17.46 -3.91
CA ALA A 184 -20.37 17.86 -2.80
C ALA A 184 -20.09 19.38 -2.86
N PRO A 185 -20.42 20.17 -1.81
CA PRO A 185 -20.10 21.59 -1.76
C PRO A 185 -18.58 21.81 -1.81
N THR A 186 -18.16 22.81 -2.59
CA THR A 186 -16.77 23.17 -2.95
C THR A 186 -15.89 23.68 -1.79
N SER A 187 -16.11 23.23 -0.56
CA SER A 187 -15.28 23.62 0.57
C SER A 187 -15.22 22.50 1.63
N CYS A 188 -14.49 21.43 1.32
CA CYS A 188 -13.87 20.61 2.35
C CYS A 188 -12.37 20.96 2.34
N SER A 189 -11.96 21.79 3.30
CA SER A 189 -10.56 21.96 3.65
C SER A 189 -10.03 20.61 4.14
N TRP A 190 -9.26 19.93 3.30
CA TRP A 190 -8.54 18.72 3.66
C TRP A 190 -7.44 19.08 4.65
N HIS A 191 -7.57 18.63 5.90
CA HIS A 191 -6.44 18.60 6.81
C HIS A 191 -5.55 17.42 6.40
N VAL A 192 -4.59 17.74 5.53
CA VAL A 192 -3.47 16.88 5.17
C VAL A 192 -2.50 16.88 6.34
N TRP A 193 -2.15 15.70 6.83
CA TRP A 193 -1.11 15.55 7.85
C TRP A 193 0.25 15.64 7.14
N SER A 194 0.79 16.85 7.06
CA SER A 194 2.15 17.09 6.59
C SER A 194 3.10 16.97 7.78
N ALA A 195 4.12 16.10 7.69
CA ALA A 195 5.22 16.15 8.65
C ALA A 195 5.94 17.52 8.50
N PRO A 196 6.25 18.24 9.59
CA PRO A 196 7.02 19.47 9.51
C PRO A 196 8.47 19.15 9.10
N SER A 197 8.93 19.79 8.03
CA SER A 197 10.34 19.81 7.63
C SER A 197 11.20 20.54 8.69
N PRO A 198 12.49 20.19 8.85
CA PRO A 198 13.38 20.79 9.84
C PRO A 198 13.67 22.27 9.61
#